data_AF-D0F164-F1
#
_entry.id   AF-D0F164-F1
#
_cell.length_a   1.000
_cell.length_b   1.000
_cell.length_c   1.000
_cell.angle_alpha   90.00
_cell.angle_beta   90.00
_cell.angle_gamma   90.00
#
_symmetry.space_group_name_H-M   'P 1'
#
loop_
_entity.id
_entity.type
_entity.pdbx_description
1 polymer ?
#
loop_
_entity_poly.entity_id
_entity_poly.type
_entity_poly.pdbx_seq_one_letter_code
_entity_poly.pdbx_strand_id
1 'polypeptide(L)'
;DGTPVDIVLNPLGVPSRMNVGQVLETHLGWAAKGLGLKIGKMLDERKDLQEIRSFLSQIYNDNPQAAQKVDLEQLPDNELLELAKNLRNGVPMATPVFDGVTELEIKRMLRLADLPESGQAVLYDGRTGERFERPVTVGYMYMLKLNHLVDDKMHARSTGSYSLVTQQPLGGKAQFGGQRFGEMEVWALEAYGAAYTLQEMLTVKSDDVAGRTKMYKNIVDGDHQKG
;
A
#
# COMPACT_ATOMS: atom_id res chain seq x y z
N ASP A 1 4.18 -24.22 1.36
CA ASP A 1 2.71 -24.19 1.24
C ASP A 1 2.25 -23.75 -0.15
N GLY A 2 3.07 -23.02 -0.91
CA GLY A 2 2.76 -22.61 -2.30
C GLY A 2 1.89 -21.35 -2.37
N THR A 3 1.64 -20.71 -1.22
CA THR A 3 0.85 -19.49 -1.12
C THR A 3 1.62 -18.32 -1.76
N PRO A 4 1.04 -17.61 -2.75
CA PRO A 4 1.67 -16.42 -3.31
C PRO A 4 1.61 -15.24 -2.34
N VAL A 5 2.52 -14.28 -2.51
CA VAL A 5 2.51 -13.01 -1.78
C VAL A 5 1.69 -11.98 -2.55
N ASP A 6 0.81 -11.26 -1.86
CA ASP A 6 -0.08 -10.28 -2.49
C ASP A 6 0.63 -8.95 -2.82
N ILE A 7 1.51 -8.48 -1.93
CA ILE A 7 2.19 -7.18 -2.05
C ILE A 7 3.67 -7.34 -1.69
N VAL A 8 4.55 -6.82 -2.54
CA VAL A 8 6.00 -6.76 -2.29
C VAL A 8 6.39 -5.32 -1.97
N LEU A 9 6.99 -5.11 -0.79
CA LEU A 9 7.47 -3.80 -0.34
C LEU A 9 8.99 -3.71 -0.39
N ASN A 10 9.52 -2.52 -0.66
CA ASN A 10 10.95 -2.27 -0.68
C ASN A 10 11.50 -2.11 0.76
N PRO A 11 12.46 -2.94 1.21
CA PRO A 11 13.00 -2.87 2.56
C PRO A 11 13.80 -1.60 2.83
N LEU A 12 14.33 -0.91 1.81
CA LEU A 12 15.15 0.29 1.97
C LEU A 12 14.37 1.48 2.56
N GLY A 13 13.03 1.45 2.46
CA GLY A 13 12.16 2.48 3.04
C GLY A 13 12.12 2.44 4.58
N VAL A 14 12.43 1.28 5.19
CA VAL A 14 12.31 1.10 6.64
C VAL A 14 13.45 1.80 7.40
N PRO A 15 14.74 1.56 7.07
CA PRO A 15 15.84 2.20 7.80
C PRO A 15 15.89 3.71 7.57
N SER A 16 15.61 4.16 6.33
CA SER A 16 15.68 5.58 5.96
C SER A 16 14.63 6.44 6.66
N ARG A 17 13.46 5.88 6.99
CA ARG A 17 12.35 6.59 7.65
C ARG A 17 12.21 6.25 9.14
N MET A 18 13.03 5.34 9.65
CA MET A 18 13.02 4.86 11.05
C MET A 18 11.65 4.34 11.53
N ASN A 19 10.80 3.86 10.62
CA ASN A 19 9.46 3.36 10.93
C ASN A 19 9.47 1.84 11.15
N VAL A 20 10.16 1.39 12.20
CA VAL A 20 10.33 -0.04 12.56
C VAL A 20 9.00 -0.71 12.93
N GLY A 21 8.00 0.06 13.38
CA GLY A 21 6.68 -0.45 13.76
C GLY A 21 5.99 -1.26 12.66
N GLN A 22 6.22 -0.94 11.37
CA GLN A 22 5.65 -1.71 10.25
C GLN A 22 6.18 -3.16 10.20
N VAL A 23 7.42 -3.38 10.66
CA VAL A 23 8.04 -4.71 10.70
C VAL A 23 7.44 -5.51 11.86
N LEU A 24 7.27 -4.86 13.02
CA LEU A 24 6.62 -5.47 14.19
C LEU A 24 5.16 -5.84 13.88
N GLU A 25 4.43 -4.95 13.19
CA GLU A 25 3.08 -5.23 12.69
C GLU A 25 3.08 -6.43 11.75
N THR A 26 4.02 -6.49 10.79
CA THR A 26 4.11 -7.60 9.83
C THR A 26 4.32 -8.94 10.55
N HIS A 27 5.22 -9.00 11.55
CA HIS A 27 5.47 -10.21 12.32
C HIS A 27 4.26 -10.61 13.19
N LEU A 28 3.65 -9.65 13.89
CA LEU A 28 2.47 -9.92 14.70
C LEU A 28 1.27 -10.35 13.84
N GLY A 29 1.08 -9.70 12.70
CA GLY A 29 0.05 -10.05 11.73
C GLY A 29 0.26 -11.45 11.15
N TRP A 30 1.50 -11.87 10.95
CA TRP A 30 1.80 -13.24 10.53
C TRP A 30 1.45 -14.26 11.62
N ALA A 31 1.83 -13.98 12.86
CA ALA A 31 1.47 -14.82 14.01
C ALA A 31 -0.06 -14.92 14.16
N ALA A 32 -0.76 -13.78 14.11
CA ALA A 32 -2.22 -13.71 14.17
C ALA A 32 -2.91 -14.56 13.11
N LYS A 33 -2.43 -14.50 11.86
CA LYS A 33 -2.95 -15.36 10.78
C LYS A 33 -2.64 -16.84 11.03
N GLY A 34 -1.41 -17.16 11.43
CA GLY A 34 -0.99 -18.54 11.68
C GLY A 34 -1.79 -19.19 12.82
N LEU A 35 -2.05 -18.46 13.90
CA LEU A 35 -2.93 -18.91 14.98
C LEU A 35 -4.35 -19.20 14.47
N GLY A 36 -4.91 -18.31 13.64
CA GLY A 36 -6.23 -18.52 13.04
C GLY A 36 -6.30 -19.75 12.14
N LEU A 37 -5.27 -19.98 11.30
CA LEU A 37 -5.18 -21.18 10.47
C LEU A 37 -5.10 -22.45 11.32
N LYS A 38 -4.37 -22.41 12.44
CA LYS A 38 -4.28 -23.53 13.38
C LYS A 38 -5.63 -23.82 14.04
N ILE A 39 -6.35 -22.79 14.50
CA ILE A 39 -7.73 -22.93 15.00
C ILE A 39 -8.64 -23.55 13.93
N GLY A 40 -8.57 -23.04 12.70
CA GLY A 40 -9.33 -23.56 11.56
C GLY A 40 -9.08 -25.05 11.31
N LYS A 41 -7.80 -25.46 11.34
CA LYS A 41 -7.41 -26.86 11.20
C LYS A 41 -7.95 -27.73 12.35
N MET A 42 -7.91 -27.25 13.59
CA MET A 42 -8.48 -27.98 14.73
C MET A 42 -10.00 -28.17 14.60
N LEU A 43 -10.71 -27.18 14.06
CA LEU A 43 -12.15 -27.27 13.79
C LEU A 43 -12.47 -28.26 12.67
N ASP A 44 -11.69 -28.23 11.58
CA ASP A 44 -11.88 -29.14 10.43
C ASP A 44 -11.59 -30.60 10.81
N GLU A 45 -10.59 -30.83 11.66
CA GLU A 45 -10.24 -32.15 12.23
C GLU A 45 -11.23 -32.63 13.31
N ARG A 46 -12.23 -31.80 13.69
CA ARG A 46 -13.21 -32.07 14.76
C ARG A 46 -12.54 -32.50 16.07
N LYS A 47 -11.47 -31.79 16.45
CA LYS A 47 -10.80 -32.01 17.74
C LYS A 47 -11.72 -31.75 18.92
N ASP A 48 -11.39 -32.36 20.06
CA ASP A 48 -12.15 -32.19 21.29
C ASP A 48 -12.23 -30.72 21.70
N LEU A 49 -13.40 -30.30 22.17
CA LEU A 49 -13.65 -28.93 22.61
C LEU A 49 -12.69 -28.49 23.71
N GLN A 50 -12.24 -29.42 24.56
CA GLN A 50 -11.24 -29.16 25.59
C GLN A 50 -9.88 -28.78 25.00
N GLU A 51 -9.45 -29.40 23.89
CA GLU A 51 -8.20 -29.03 23.21
C GLU A 51 -8.29 -27.62 22.61
N ILE A 52 -9.42 -27.31 21.96
CA ILE A 52 -9.66 -25.98 21.39
C ILE A 52 -9.67 -24.92 22.49
N ARG A 53 -10.34 -25.19 23.61
CA ARG A 53 -10.39 -24.30 24.78
C ARG A 53 -9.00 -24.09 25.38
N SER A 54 -8.22 -25.15 25.54
CA SER A 54 -6.85 -25.07 26.04
C SER A 54 -5.96 -24.22 25.12
N PHE A 55 -6.07 -24.42 23.81
CA PHE A 55 -5.31 -23.66 22.83
C PHE A 55 -5.69 -22.16 22.82
N LEU A 56 -6.99 -21.85 22.88
CA LEU A 56 -7.46 -20.47 23.03
C LEU A 56 -6.97 -19.84 24.34
N SER A 57 -6.93 -20.61 25.44
CA SER A 57 -6.40 -20.14 26.71
C SER A 57 -4.92 -19.78 26.62
N GLN A 58 -4.12 -20.59 25.91
CA GLN A 58 -2.70 -20.26 25.65
C GLN A 58 -2.55 -18.97 24.83
N ILE A 59 -3.46 -18.70 23.90
CA ILE A 59 -3.41 -17.47 23.09
C ILE A 59 -3.76 -16.24 23.96
N TYR A 60 -4.84 -16.31 24.74
CA TYR A 60 -5.36 -15.14 25.47
C TYR A 60 -4.73 -14.92 26.85
N ASN A 61 -4.41 -15.98 27.59
CA ASN A 61 -4.12 -15.90 29.04
C ASN A 61 -2.67 -16.18 29.43
N ASP A 62 -1.83 -16.74 28.55
CA ASP A 62 -0.43 -17.05 28.89
C ASP A 62 0.44 -15.80 29.02
N ASN A 63 -0.04 -14.59 28.66
CA ASN A 63 0.74 -13.38 28.87
C ASN A 63 0.55 -12.83 30.30
N PRO A 64 1.58 -12.85 31.18
CA PRO A 64 1.48 -12.28 32.51
C PRO A 64 1.31 -10.74 32.51
N GLN A 65 1.70 -10.06 31.42
CA GLN A 65 1.59 -8.61 31.27
C GLN A 65 0.32 -8.17 30.54
N ALA A 66 -0.50 -9.11 30.06
CA ALA A 66 -1.76 -8.75 29.39
C ALA A 66 -2.71 -8.05 30.36
N ALA A 67 -3.14 -6.85 29.99
CA ALA A 67 -4.11 -6.06 30.74
C ALA A 67 -5.49 -6.76 30.85
N GLN A 68 -5.81 -7.65 29.92
CA GLN A 68 -7.09 -8.35 29.85
C GLN A 68 -6.86 -9.86 29.87
N LYS A 69 -7.39 -10.52 30.91
CA LYS A 69 -7.55 -11.98 30.93
C LYS A 69 -8.96 -12.33 30.48
N VAL A 70 -9.08 -13.36 29.65
CA VAL A 70 -10.37 -13.82 29.13
C VAL A 70 -10.74 -15.11 29.86
N ASP A 71 -11.87 -15.08 30.55
CA ASP A 71 -12.40 -16.28 31.20
C ASP A 71 -13.13 -17.14 30.17
N LEU A 72 -12.40 -18.10 29.61
CA LEU A 72 -12.93 -19.08 28.66
C LEU A 72 -13.69 -20.22 29.34
N GLU A 73 -13.67 -20.32 30.68
CA GLU A 73 -14.38 -21.37 31.40
C GLU A 73 -15.89 -21.12 31.46
N GLN A 74 -16.28 -19.85 31.59
CA GLN A 74 -17.67 -19.42 31.66
C GLN A 74 -18.40 -19.44 30.30
N LEU A 75 -17.67 -19.55 29.19
CA LEU A 75 -18.25 -19.62 27.86
C LEU A 75 -18.89 -20.99 27.60
N PRO A 76 -20.17 -21.03 27.20
CA PRO A 76 -20.83 -22.28 26.82
C PRO A 76 -20.26 -22.79 25.49
N ASP A 77 -20.35 -24.11 25.28
CA ASP A 77 -19.66 -24.77 24.17
C ASP A 77 -20.13 -24.32 22.77
N ASN A 78 -21.39 -23.90 22.66
CA ASN A 78 -21.94 -23.30 21.44
C ASN A 78 -21.25 -21.98 21.09
N GLU A 79 -21.07 -21.09 22.07
CA GLU A 79 -20.41 -19.80 21.90
C GLU A 79 -18.91 -19.96 21.66
N LEU A 80 -18.27 -20.94 22.31
CA LEU A 80 -16.85 -21.27 22.07
C LEU A 80 -16.62 -21.71 20.62
N LEU A 81 -17.51 -22.54 20.08
CA LEU A 81 -17.45 -22.97 18.68
C LEU A 81 -17.68 -21.80 17.71
N GLU A 82 -18.59 -20.89 18.03
CA GLU A 82 -18.83 -19.69 17.23
C GLU A 82 -17.61 -18.77 17.23
N LEU A 83 -17.03 -18.52 18.41
CA LEU A 83 -15.79 -17.79 18.56
C LEU A 83 -14.66 -18.41 17.72
N ALA A 84 -14.44 -19.71 17.86
CA ALA A 84 -13.41 -20.42 17.10
C ALA A 84 -13.62 -20.31 15.57
N LYS A 85 -14.88 -20.39 15.11
CA LYS A 85 -15.21 -20.18 13.69
C LYS A 85 -14.87 -18.77 13.22
N ASN A 86 -15.14 -17.75 14.03
CA ASN A 86 -14.81 -16.36 13.71
C ASN A 86 -13.29 -16.14 13.64
N LEU A 87 -12.52 -16.81 14.50
CA LEU A 87 -11.07 -16.70 14.57
C LEU A 87 -10.32 -17.47 13.47
N ARG A 88 -11.01 -18.29 12.67
CA ARG A 88 -10.42 -19.11 11.58
C ARG A 88 -9.59 -18.29 10.58
N ASN A 89 -10.00 -17.04 10.32
CA ASN A 89 -9.33 -16.18 9.36
C ASN A 89 -8.11 -15.44 9.93
N GLY A 90 -7.87 -15.52 11.24
CA GLY A 90 -6.84 -14.81 11.96
C GLY A 90 -7.37 -14.35 13.31
N VAL A 91 -6.53 -14.41 14.34
CA VAL A 91 -6.88 -13.93 15.68
C VAL A 91 -6.68 -12.41 15.72
N PRO A 92 -7.72 -11.60 15.95
CA PRO A 92 -7.57 -10.16 16.09
C PRO A 92 -6.67 -9.83 17.28
N MET A 93 -5.64 -9.03 17.04
CA MET A 93 -4.68 -8.59 18.07
C MET A 93 -4.91 -7.12 18.37
N ALA A 94 -4.77 -6.74 19.63
CA ALA A 94 -4.80 -5.35 20.07
C ALA A 94 -3.47 -4.99 20.74
N THR A 95 -2.85 -3.92 20.25
CA THR A 95 -1.63 -3.35 20.84
C THR A 95 -1.88 -1.87 21.13
N PRO A 96 -2.18 -1.51 22.39
CA PRO A 96 -2.34 -0.13 22.80
C PRO A 96 -1.13 0.74 22.48
N VAL A 97 -1.36 2.05 22.33
CA VAL A 97 -0.28 3.00 22.14
C VAL A 97 0.51 3.12 23.44
N PHE A 98 1.84 2.98 23.35
CA PHE A 98 2.79 3.03 24.49
C PHE A 98 2.77 1.86 25.48
N ASP A 99 1.78 0.97 25.40
CA ASP A 99 1.70 -0.28 26.18
C ASP A 99 1.45 -1.46 25.23
N GLY A 100 2.35 -1.56 24.25
CA GLY A 100 2.23 -2.49 23.13
C GLY A 100 2.90 -3.84 23.39
N VAL A 101 2.74 -4.74 22.41
CA VAL A 101 3.37 -6.06 22.44
C VAL A 101 4.90 -5.96 22.47
N THR A 102 5.54 -6.80 23.28
CA THR A 102 7.01 -6.90 23.30
C THR A 102 7.52 -7.87 22.23
N GLU A 103 8.79 -7.76 21.82
CA GLU A 103 9.38 -8.66 20.82
C GLU A 103 9.33 -10.14 21.28
N LEU A 104 9.52 -10.38 22.58
CA LEU A 104 9.46 -11.72 23.17
C LEU A 104 8.07 -12.35 23.02
N GLU A 105 7.02 -11.54 23.17
CA GLU A 105 5.65 -11.99 22.97
C GLU A 105 5.35 -12.28 21.50
N ILE A 106 5.83 -11.45 20.56
CA ILE A 106 5.70 -11.73 19.12
C ILE A 106 6.36 -13.08 18.78
N LYS A 107 7.60 -13.31 19.24
CA LYS A 107 8.31 -14.59 19.03
C LYS A 107 7.56 -15.77 19.62
N ARG A 108 6.97 -15.60 20.82
CA ARG A 108 6.13 -16.62 21.43
C ARG A 108 4.89 -16.92 20.58
N MET A 109 4.19 -15.89 20.09
CA MET A 109 3.02 -16.07 19.24
C MET A 109 3.36 -16.75 17.91
N LEU A 110 4.50 -16.38 17.30
CA LEU A 110 5.02 -17.08 16.11
C LEU A 110 5.29 -18.55 16.40
N ARG A 111 5.90 -18.88 17.55
CA ARG A 111 6.14 -20.26 17.97
C ARG A 111 4.83 -21.04 18.17
N LEU A 112 3.83 -20.43 18.82
CA LEU A 112 2.50 -21.04 19.01
C LEU A 112 1.80 -21.32 17.67
N ALA A 113 2.05 -20.49 16.66
CA ALA A 113 1.54 -20.63 15.31
C ALA A 113 2.35 -21.60 14.42
N ASP A 114 3.38 -22.27 14.97
CA ASP A 114 4.31 -23.13 14.22
C ASP A 114 5.08 -22.37 13.12
N LEU A 115 5.35 -21.08 13.34
CA LEU A 115 6.08 -20.19 12.44
C LEU A 115 7.51 -19.90 12.95
N PRO A 116 8.45 -19.52 12.06
CA PRO A 116 9.81 -19.18 12.47
C PRO A 116 9.85 -17.91 13.33
N GLU A 117 10.57 -17.96 14.45
CA GLU A 117 10.71 -16.83 15.39
C GLU A 117 11.41 -15.61 14.79
N SER A 118 12.13 -15.78 13.69
CA SER A 118 12.75 -14.67 12.95
C SER A 118 11.73 -13.80 12.22
N GLY A 119 10.49 -14.26 12.04
CA GLY A 119 9.51 -13.58 11.18
C GLY A 119 9.88 -13.62 9.69
N GLN A 120 10.79 -14.50 9.30
CA GLN A 120 11.27 -14.66 7.93
C GLN A 120 10.98 -16.06 7.40
N ALA A 121 10.58 -16.15 6.13
CA ALA A 121 10.38 -17.42 5.44
C ALA A 121 11.30 -17.55 4.23
N VAL A 122 11.47 -18.79 3.78
CA VAL A 122 12.10 -19.09 2.50
C VAL A 122 11.06 -18.89 1.40
N LEU A 123 11.34 -17.98 0.47
CA LEU A 123 10.50 -17.73 -0.70
C LEU A 123 11.14 -18.32 -1.97
N TYR A 124 10.32 -18.47 -2.99
CA TYR A 124 10.71 -18.92 -4.33
C TYR A 124 10.24 -17.90 -5.36
N ASP A 125 11.03 -17.68 -6.40
CA ASP A 125 10.64 -16.82 -7.53
C ASP A 125 9.55 -17.53 -8.35
N GLY A 126 8.38 -16.91 -8.49
CA GLY A 126 7.24 -17.46 -9.24
C GLY A 126 7.48 -17.60 -10.74
N ARG A 127 8.52 -16.98 -11.30
CA ARG A 127 8.88 -17.08 -12.73
C ARG A 127 9.82 -18.25 -13.01
N THR A 128 10.84 -18.43 -12.18
CA THR A 128 11.92 -19.41 -12.38
C THR A 128 11.73 -20.68 -11.53
N GLY A 129 11.03 -20.58 -10.40
CA GLY A 129 10.93 -21.64 -9.40
C GLY A 129 12.15 -21.74 -8.48
N GLU A 130 13.17 -20.88 -8.67
CA GLU A 130 14.37 -20.91 -7.86
C GLU A 130 14.13 -20.29 -6.47
N ARG A 131 14.85 -20.81 -5.48
CA ARG A 131 14.79 -20.33 -4.11
C ARG A 131 15.56 -19.01 -3.99
N PHE A 132 15.02 -18.03 -3.27
CA PHE A 132 15.81 -16.84 -2.90
C PHE A 132 16.98 -17.21 -1.98
N GLU A 133 18.14 -16.59 -2.21
CA GLU A 133 19.38 -16.86 -1.46
C GLU A 133 19.24 -16.61 0.05
N ARG A 134 18.48 -15.59 0.43
CA ARG A 134 18.26 -15.18 1.82
C ARG A 134 16.80 -15.29 2.19
N PRO A 135 16.49 -15.64 3.45
CA PRO A 135 15.12 -15.62 3.95
C PRO A 135 14.59 -14.17 3.94
N VAL A 136 13.31 -14.03 3.67
CA VAL A 136 12.64 -12.73 3.50
C VAL A 136 11.58 -12.59 4.59
N THR A 137 11.43 -11.39 5.15
CA THR A 137 10.33 -11.10 6.08
C THR A 137 9.01 -11.14 5.33
N VAL A 138 8.08 -11.95 5.83
CA VAL A 138 6.73 -12.08 5.29
C VAL A 138 5.73 -11.99 6.44
N GLY A 139 4.53 -11.53 6.13
CA GLY A 139 3.47 -11.40 7.10
C GLY A 139 2.32 -10.57 6.59
N TYR A 140 1.47 -10.14 7.53
CA TYR A 140 0.28 -9.36 7.22
C TYR A 140 0.44 -7.95 7.76
N MET A 141 0.34 -6.97 6.86
CA MET A 141 0.34 -5.54 7.18
C MET A 141 -1.00 -4.96 6.77
N TYR A 142 -1.59 -4.11 7.62
CA TYR A 142 -2.86 -3.49 7.32
C TYR A 142 -2.68 -2.31 6.36
N MET A 143 -3.14 -2.47 5.12
CA MET A 143 -2.97 -1.49 4.06
C MET A 143 -4.25 -0.70 3.81
N LEU A 144 -4.11 0.62 3.62
CA LEU A 144 -5.20 1.52 3.29
C LEU A 144 -5.08 2.02 1.84
N LYS A 145 -6.23 2.07 1.15
CA LYS A 145 -6.34 2.77 -0.14
C LYS A 145 -6.71 4.23 0.11
N LEU A 146 -5.79 5.15 -0.16
CA LEU A 146 -6.04 6.59 -0.05
C LEU A 146 -6.97 7.06 -1.18
N ASN A 147 -7.69 8.16 -0.94
CA ASN A 147 -8.61 8.76 -1.92
C ASN A 147 -7.90 9.42 -3.14
N HIS A 148 -6.57 9.33 -3.21
CA HIS A 148 -5.78 9.92 -4.27
C HIS A 148 -5.66 8.99 -5.47
N LEU A 149 -6.75 8.84 -6.23
CA LEU A 149 -6.82 7.98 -7.40
C LEU A 149 -6.12 8.62 -8.61
N VAL A 150 -5.48 7.79 -9.42
CA VAL A 150 -4.80 8.24 -10.66
C VAL A 150 -5.80 8.77 -11.68
N ASP A 151 -6.97 8.15 -11.79
CA ASP A 151 -8.02 8.55 -12.74
C ASP A 151 -8.51 9.99 -12.49
N ASP A 152 -8.58 10.38 -11.22
CA ASP A 152 -8.95 11.76 -10.84
C ASP A 152 -7.85 12.76 -11.17
N LYS A 153 -6.58 12.31 -11.15
CA LYS A 153 -5.40 13.15 -11.42
C LYS A 153 -5.03 13.23 -12.88
N MET A 154 -5.41 12.25 -13.70
CA MET A 154 -5.11 12.26 -15.13
C MET A 154 -5.83 13.42 -15.79
N HIS A 155 -5.07 14.26 -16.50
CA HIS A 155 -5.57 15.41 -17.23
C HIS A 155 -4.65 15.68 -18.43
N ALA A 156 -5.26 15.87 -19.60
CA ALA A 156 -4.56 16.20 -20.82
C ALA A 156 -5.38 17.21 -21.64
N ARG A 157 -4.69 18.11 -22.34
CA ARG A 157 -5.29 19.15 -23.17
C ARG A 157 -4.47 19.32 -24.44
N SER A 158 -5.14 19.34 -25.59
CA SER A 158 -4.57 19.78 -26.87
C SER A 158 -4.95 21.24 -27.16
N THR A 159 -6.21 21.50 -27.49
CA THR A 159 -6.82 22.83 -27.61
C THR A 159 -8.06 22.91 -26.71
N GLY A 160 -8.57 24.12 -26.42
CA GLY A 160 -9.68 24.28 -25.49
C GLY A 160 -10.10 25.74 -25.33
N SER A 161 -10.84 26.05 -24.26
CA SER A 161 -11.28 27.41 -23.94
C SER A 161 -10.13 28.28 -23.41
N TYR A 162 -10.26 29.59 -23.63
CA TYR A 162 -9.29 30.61 -23.28
C TYR A 162 -9.96 31.71 -22.44
N SER A 163 -9.18 32.36 -21.59
CA SER A 163 -9.59 33.51 -20.79
C SER A 163 -9.92 34.70 -21.69
N LEU A 164 -11.05 35.38 -21.42
CA LEU A 164 -11.43 36.58 -22.18
C LEU A 164 -10.44 37.74 -21.98
N VAL A 165 -9.85 37.85 -20.80
CA VAL A 165 -8.98 38.98 -20.43
C VAL A 165 -7.56 38.75 -20.90
N THR A 166 -6.96 37.61 -20.54
CA THR A 166 -5.54 37.34 -20.79
C THR A 166 -5.30 36.57 -22.07
N GLN A 167 -6.35 36.06 -22.73
CA GLN A 167 -6.26 35.18 -23.91
C GLN A 167 -5.46 33.88 -23.69
N GLN A 168 -5.08 33.57 -22.46
CA GLN A 168 -4.38 32.35 -22.06
C GLN A 168 -5.34 31.17 -21.87
N PRO A 169 -4.87 29.92 -22.02
CA PRO A 169 -5.62 28.72 -21.63
C PRO A 169 -6.24 28.86 -20.24
N LEU A 170 -7.51 28.46 -20.07
CA LEU A 170 -8.11 28.39 -18.73
C LEU A 170 -7.34 27.43 -17.81
N GLY A 171 -7.48 27.59 -16.50
CA GLY A 171 -6.87 26.71 -15.50
C GLY A 171 -7.82 25.61 -15.02
N GLY A 172 -7.25 24.47 -14.61
CA GLY A 172 -7.96 23.41 -13.92
C GLY A 172 -8.64 22.37 -14.83
N LYS A 173 -8.71 21.12 -14.35
CA LYS A 173 -9.29 19.97 -15.07
C LYS A 173 -10.75 20.21 -15.47
N ALA A 174 -11.54 20.84 -14.60
CA ALA A 174 -12.97 21.10 -14.83
C ALA A 174 -13.23 21.98 -16.07
N GLN A 175 -12.27 22.82 -16.46
CA GLN A 175 -12.37 23.73 -17.61
C GLN A 175 -11.53 23.24 -18.79
N PHE A 176 -11.10 21.99 -18.79
CA PHE A 176 -10.09 21.46 -19.72
C PHE A 176 -8.88 22.38 -19.81
N GLY A 177 -8.39 22.83 -18.65
CA GLY A 177 -7.37 23.85 -18.53
C GLY A 177 -5.97 23.43 -19.00
N GLY A 178 -5.12 24.39 -19.33
CA GLY A 178 -3.71 24.16 -19.66
C GLY A 178 -2.87 23.97 -18.40
N GLN A 179 -1.69 23.36 -18.57
CA GLN A 179 -0.70 23.33 -17.50
C GLN A 179 -0.03 24.70 -17.37
N ARG A 180 0.20 25.16 -16.14
CA ARG A 180 0.95 26.39 -15.92
C ARG A 180 2.43 26.13 -16.20
N PHE A 181 2.98 26.86 -17.16
CA PHE A 181 4.41 26.94 -17.41
C PHE A 181 4.92 28.23 -16.74
N GLY A 182 5.65 28.09 -15.64
CA GLY A 182 6.08 29.18 -14.79
C GLY A 182 7.51 29.63 -15.05
N GLU A 183 7.96 30.57 -14.23
CA GLU A 183 9.29 31.18 -14.32
C GLU A 183 10.42 30.14 -14.17
N MET A 184 10.27 29.18 -13.26
CA MET A 184 11.28 28.13 -13.05
C MET A 184 11.39 27.20 -14.26
N GLU A 185 10.27 26.90 -14.93
CA GLU A 185 10.30 26.08 -16.15
C GLU A 185 10.89 26.85 -17.34
N VAL A 186 10.72 28.17 -17.39
CA VAL A 186 11.39 29.04 -18.37
C VAL A 186 12.91 28.99 -18.21
N TRP A 187 13.41 29.20 -16.98
CA TRP A 187 14.85 29.12 -16.70
C TRP A 187 15.46 27.78 -17.08
N ALA A 188 14.72 26.69 -16.90
CA ALA A 188 15.16 25.38 -17.33
C ALA A 188 15.40 25.34 -18.85
N LEU A 189 14.48 25.85 -19.67
CA LEU A 189 14.66 25.88 -21.13
C LEU A 189 15.76 26.85 -21.59
N GLU A 190 15.91 27.99 -20.90
CA GLU A 190 16.98 28.95 -21.16
C GLU A 190 18.36 28.32 -20.92
N ALA A 191 18.53 27.56 -19.84
CA ALA A 191 19.78 26.88 -19.51
C ALA A 191 20.20 25.85 -20.58
N TYR A 192 19.23 25.22 -21.26
CA TYR A 192 19.49 24.32 -22.38
C TYR A 192 19.68 25.05 -23.72
N GLY A 193 19.45 26.36 -23.78
CA GLY A 193 19.47 27.12 -25.04
C GLY A 193 18.32 26.76 -25.99
N ALA A 194 17.21 26.21 -25.47
CA ALA A 194 16.07 25.75 -26.26
C ALA A 194 15.15 26.91 -26.69
N ALA A 195 15.71 27.88 -27.42
CA ALA A 195 15.05 29.14 -27.77
C ALA A 195 13.72 28.95 -28.52
N TYR A 196 13.67 28.06 -29.52
CA TYR A 196 12.44 27.80 -30.29
C TYR A 196 11.34 27.16 -29.43
N THR A 197 11.70 26.17 -28.59
CA THR A 197 10.76 25.54 -27.67
C THR A 197 10.18 26.54 -26.68
N LEU A 198 11.04 27.42 -26.13
CA LEU A 198 10.62 28.45 -25.20
C LEU A 198 9.70 29.47 -25.89
N GLN A 199 10.07 29.94 -27.09
CA GLN A 199 9.25 30.84 -27.88
C GLN A 199 7.87 30.23 -28.15
N GLU A 200 7.80 28.97 -28.56
CA GLU A 200 6.51 28.29 -28.79
C GLU A 200 5.64 28.23 -27.55
N MET A 201 6.22 27.88 -26.39
CA MET A 201 5.49 27.76 -25.11
C MET A 201 4.94 29.11 -24.65
N LEU A 202 5.70 30.19 -24.84
CA LEU A 202 5.31 31.53 -24.42
C LEU A 202 4.32 32.22 -25.38
N THR A 203 4.29 31.82 -26.66
CA THR A 203 3.50 32.51 -27.70
C THR A 203 2.36 31.64 -28.24
N VAL A 204 2.63 30.87 -29.28
CA VAL A 204 1.66 30.11 -30.08
C VAL A 204 0.95 28.98 -29.31
N LYS A 205 1.46 28.56 -28.15
CA LYS A 205 0.78 27.63 -27.23
C LYS A 205 0.01 28.33 -26.10
N SER A 206 0.13 29.65 -25.98
CA SER A 206 -0.45 30.46 -24.91
C SER A 206 -1.37 31.56 -25.46
N ASP A 207 -0.87 32.78 -25.58
CA ASP A 207 -1.64 34.02 -25.74
C ASP A 207 -1.58 34.64 -27.14
N ASP A 208 -0.74 34.13 -28.05
CA ASP A 208 -0.78 34.55 -29.45
C ASP A 208 -2.01 33.96 -30.17
N VAL A 209 -3.08 34.76 -30.21
CA VAL A 209 -4.39 34.38 -30.79
C VAL A 209 -4.29 34.08 -32.29
N ALA A 210 -3.48 34.85 -33.03
CA ALA A 210 -3.33 34.65 -34.47
C ALA A 210 -2.41 33.47 -34.75
N GLY A 211 -1.26 33.41 -34.06
CA GLY A 211 -0.25 32.38 -34.23
C GLY A 211 -0.75 31.00 -33.85
N ARG A 212 -1.51 30.84 -32.77
CA ARG A 212 -2.07 29.52 -32.39
C ARG A 212 -3.02 28.95 -33.44
N THR A 213 -3.83 29.80 -34.06
CA THR A 213 -4.80 29.39 -35.09
C THR A 213 -4.07 28.98 -36.37
N LYS A 214 -3.03 29.73 -36.75
CA LYS A 214 -2.17 29.40 -37.88
C LYS A 214 -1.41 28.10 -37.63
N MET A 215 -0.82 27.94 -36.45
CA MET A 215 -0.06 26.75 -36.09
C MET A 215 -0.94 25.50 -36.07
N TYR A 216 -2.17 25.59 -35.57
CA TYR A 216 -3.12 24.48 -35.63
C TYR A 216 -3.42 24.04 -37.07
N LYS A 217 -3.66 25.00 -37.98
CA LYS A 217 -3.88 24.70 -39.41
C LYS A 217 -2.66 24.04 -40.03
N ASN A 218 -1.47 24.61 -39.83
CA ASN A 218 -0.22 24.05 -40.35
C ASN A 218 0.02 22.60 -39.87
N ILE A 219 -0.30 22.30 -38.60
CA ILE A 219 -0.19 20.93 -38.06
C ILE A 219 -1.17 19.97 -38.75
N VAL A 220 -2.40 20.41 -39.00
CA VAL A 220 -3.42 19.59 -39.70
C VAL A 220 -3.06 19.37 -41.16
N ASP A 221 -2.54 20.41 -41.82
CA ASP A 221 -2.19 20.40 -43.24
C ASP A 221 -0.84 19.71 -43.51
N GLY A 222 -0.08 19.36 -42.46
CA GLY A 222 1.24 18.73 -42.56
C GLY A 222 2.33 19.67 -43.08
N ASP A 223 2.09 20.98 -43.07
CA ASP A 223 3.00 21.97 -43.63
C ASP A 223 3.97 22.45 -42.55
N HIS A 224 5.19 21.92 -42.58
CA HIS A 224 6.25 22.20 -41.60
C HIS A 224 7.02 23.50 -41.89
N GLN A 225 6.59 24.30 -42.88
CA GLN A 225 7.29 25.54 -43.21
C GLN A 225 6.91 26.71 -42.28
N LYS A 226 7.86 27.00 -41.37
CA LYS A 226 8.07 28.26 -40.62
C LYS A 226 6.97 28.67 -39.64
N GLY A 227 7.15 28.23 -38.40
CA GLY A 227 6.84 29.03 -37.20
C GLY A 227 7.93 30.07 -36.97
#